data_AF-A0AB39P1V3-F1
#
_entry.id   AF-A0AB39P1V3-F1
#
_cell.length_a   1.000
_cell.length_b   1.000
_cell.length_c   1.000
_cell.angle_alpha   90.00
_cell.angle_beta   90.00
_cell.angle_gamma   90.00
#
_symmetry.space_group_name_H-M   'P 1'
#
loop_
_entity.id
_entity.type
_entity.pdbx_description
1 polymer ?
#
loop_
_entity_poly.entity_id
_entity_poly.type
_entity_poly.pdbx_seq_one_letter_code
_entity_poly.pdbx_strand_id
1 'polypeptide(L)'
;MPQEPVAQLWHAATLLREHRGDGHVAALVAAGITGRESHVFHATATGIPRDVYTSARDFDEAEWTSRVDTLKEKGLLEDDQLSRRGHRLKARIEERTDQLAATAYASLTTGETAELARLLRPLTDAVVRAGDIPLDNAMGLDLRESLDRP
;
A
#
# COMPACT_ATOMS: atom_id res chain seq x y z
N MET A 1 -21.59 12.05 -11.41
CA MET A 1 -21.43 10.59 -11.21
C MET A 1 -21.69 9.87 -12.51
N PRO A 2 -20.88 8.85 -12.88
CA PRO A 2 -21.14 7.99 -14.03
C PRO A 2 -22.52 7.32 -13.95
N GLN A 3 -23.10 6.97 -15.09
CA GLN A 3 -24.43 6.34 -15.16
C GLN A 3 -24.34 4.84 -15.48
N GLU A 4 -23.33 4.42 -16.23
CA GLU A 4 -23.12 3.00 -16.58
C GLU A 4 -22.59 2.22 -15.34
N PRO A 5 -23.09 1.00 -15.04
CA PRO A 5 -22.74 0.26 -13.82
C PRO A 5 -21.24 0.01 -13.61
N VAL A 6 -20.49 -0.37 -14.64
CA VAL A 6 -19.03 -0.62 -14.52
C VAL A 6 -18.30 0.68 -14.23
N ALA A 7 -18.67 1.77 -14.89
CA ALA A 7 -18.11 3.09 -14.64
C ALA A 7 -18.41 3.60 -13.22
N GLN A 8 -19.59 3.30 -12.67
CA GLN A 8 -19.92 3.61 -11.28
C GLN A 8 -19.02 2.84 -10.30
N LEU A 9 -18.85 1.54 -10.52
CA LEU A 9 -17.97 0.71 -9.69
C LEU A 9 -16.51 1.19 -9.75
N TRP A 10 -15.99 1.45 -10.95
CA TRP A 10 -14.64 1.98 -11.13
C TRP A 10 -14.42 3.30 -10.39
N HIS A 11 -15.38 4.21 -10.52
CA HIS A 11 -15.35 5.50 -9.84
C HIS A 11 -15.36 5.35 -8.31
N ALA A 12 -16.24 4.51 -7.76
CA ALA A 12 -16.31 4.26 -6.33
C ALA A 12 -15.02 3.61 -5.79
N ALA A 13 -14.47 2.62 -6.49
CA ALA A 13 -13.21 1.97 -6.11
C ALA A 13 -12.04 2.95 -6.14
N THR A 14 -11.99 3.85 -7.13
CA THR A 14 -10.97 4.89 -7.23
C THR A 14 -11.09 5.88 -6.08
N LEU A 15 -12.30 6.35 -5.73
CA LEU A 15 -12.49 7.24 -4.58
C LEU A 15 -12.00 6.60 -3.26
N LEU A 16 -12.31 5.32 -3.03
CA LEU A 16 -11.84 4.60 -1.84
C LEU A 16 -10.31 4.44 -1.84
N ARG A 17 -9.72 4.18 -3.02
CA ARG A 17 -8.26 4.13 -3.19
C ARG A 17 -7.61 5.46 -2.85
N GLU A 18 -8.08 6.57 -3.42
CA GLU A 18 -7.52 7.90 -3.15
C GLU A 18 -7.69 8.29 -1.68
N HIS A 19 -8.87 8.05 -1.09
CA HIS A 19 -9.12 8.33 0.34
C HIS A 19 -8.14 7.59 1.26
N ARG A 20 -7.90 6.29 1.01
CA ARG A 20 -6.89 5.54 1.76
C ARG A 20 -5.47 6.07 1.50
N GLY A 21 -5.17 6.43 0.25
CA GLY A 21 -3.89 7.00 -0.15
C GLY A 21 -3.57 8.30 0.59
N ASP A 22 -4.52 9.23 0.64
CA ASP A 22 -4.39 10.49 1.37
C ASP A 22 -4.17 10.26 2.86
N GLY A 23 -4.90 9.31 3.46
CA GLY A 23 -4.70 8.89 4.85
C GLY A 23 -3.30 8.31 5.10
N HIS A 24 -2.78 7.52 4.15
CA HIS A 24 -1.43 6.96 4.24
C HIS A 24 -0.35 8.04 4.14
N VAL A 25 -0.49 8.98 3.20
CA VAL A 25 0.42 10.14 3.07
C VAL A 25 0.40 10.97 4.35
N ALA A 26 -0.77 11.24 4.92
CA ALA A 26 -0.89 11.96 6.18
C ALA A 26 -0.19 11.22 7.34
N ALA A 27 -0.35 9.90 7.43
CA ALA A 27 0.32 9.08 8.45
C ALA A 27 1.85 9.09 8.30
N LEU A 28 2.37 9.01 7.07
CA LEU A 28 3.80 9.11 6.77
C LEU A 28 4.37 10.47 7.15
N VAL A 29 3.71 11.56 6.72
CA VAL A 29 4.15 12.93 7.02
C VAL A 29 4.15 13.19 8.53
N ALA A 30 3.10 12.75 9.25
CA ALA A 30 3.04 12.86 10.70
C ALA A 30 4.14 12.05 11.41
N ALA A 31 4.58 10.94 10.82
CA ALA A 31 5.70 10.13 11.29
C ALA A 31 7.09 10.70 10.90
N GLY A 32 7.14 11.80 10.15
CA GLY A 32 8.38 12.39 9.66
C GLY A 32 9.08 11.55 8.57
N ILE A 33 8.30 10.76 7.82
CA ILE A 33 8.77 9.97 6.67
C ILE A 33 8.41 10.71 5.38
N THR A 34 9.41 10.99 4.56
CA THR A 34 9.19 11.64 3.26
C THR A 34 8.81 10.63 2.17
N GLY A 35 8.29 11.09 1.03
CA GLY A 35 7.83 10.18 -0.03
C GLY A 35 8.91 9.29 -0.65
N ARG A 36 10.17 9.74 -0.72
CA ARG A 36 11.28 8.90 -1.19
C ARG A 36 11.77 7.95 -0.10
N GLU A 37 11.78 8.41 1.16
CA GLU A 37 12.06 7.55 2.32
C GLU A 37 11.03 6.43 2.46
N SER A 38 9.74 6.69 2.20
CA SER A 38 8.69 5.67 2.33
C SER A 38 8.88 4.50 1.38
N HIS A 39 9.40 4.73 0.17
CA HIS A 39 9.70 3.65 -0.76
C HIS A 39 10.81 2.74 -0.23
N VAL A 40 11.94 3.32 0.22
CA VAL A 40 13.04 2.55 0.80
C VAL A 40 12.58 1.82 2.07
N PHE A 41 11.90 2.54 2.95
CA PHE A 41 11.41 1.98 4.21
C PHE A 41 10.42 0.83 3.99
N HIS A 42 9.52 0.97 3.02
CA HIS A 42 8.58 -0.10 2.68
C HIS A 42 9.29 -1.30 2.06
N ALA A 43 10.20 -1.07 1.10
CA ALA A 43 10.97 -2.12 0.43
C ALA A 43 11.79 -2.94 1.43
N THR A 44 12.51 -2.28 2.34
CA THR A 44 13.27 -2.97 3.40
C THR A 44 12.35 -3.76 4.32
N ALA A 45 11.14 -3.26 4.61
CA ALA A 45 10.21 -3.92 5.51
C ALA A 45 9.52 -5.17 4.91
N THR A 46 9.30 -5.20 3.60
CA THR A 46 8.62 -6.30 2.91
C THR A 46 9.56 -7.21 2.14
N GLY A 47 10.83 -6.82 1.98
CA GLY A 47 11.77 -7.53 1.12
C GLY A 47 11.48 -7.35 -0.37
N ILE A 48 10.62 -6.40 -0.76
CA ILE A 48 10.41 -6.07 -2.17
C ILE A 48 11.75 -5.57 -2.73
N PRO A 49 12.24 -6.17 -3.82
CA PRO A 49 13.54 -5.79 -4.34
C PRO A 49 13.52 -4.35 -4.89
N ARG A 50 14.68 -3.70 -4.77
CA ARG A 50 14.86 -2.27 -5.09
C ARG A 50 14.46 -1.94 -6.52
N ASP A 51 14.72 -2.84 -7.47
CA ASP A 51 14.44 -2.70 -8.90
C ASP A 51 12.96 -2.42 -9.21
N VAL A 52 12.04 -2.97 -8.40
CA VAL A 52 10.60 -2.68 -8.49
C VAL A 52 10.33 -1.17 -8.28
N TYR A 53 11.04 -0.53 -7.37
CA TYR A 53 10.89 0.90 -7.12
C TYR A 53 11.68 1.75 -8.10
N THR A 54 12.91 1.36 -8.45
CA THR A 54 13.74 2.16 -9.37
C THR A 54 13.13 2.23 -10.77
N SER A 55 12.55 1.13 -11.26
CA SER A 55 11.86 1.09 -12.56
C SER A 55 10.55 1.89 -12.55
N ALA A 56 9.76 1.80 -11.49
CA ALA A 56 8.44 2.40 -11.42
C ALA A 56 8.43 3.87 -10.96
N ARG A 57 9.53 4.39 -10.40
CA ARG A 57 9.55 5.70 -9.71
C ARG A 57 10.71 6.62 -10.09
N ASP A 58 11.51 6.26 -11.09
CA ASP A 58 12.70 7.02 -11.50
C ASP A 58 13.56 7.39 -10.27
N PHE A 59 13.99 6.33 -9.59
CA PHE A 59 14.69 6.40 -8.31
C PHE A 59 16.08 5.78 -8.50
N ASP A 60 17.11 6.62 -8.57
CA ASP A 60 18.46 6.17 -8.88
C ASP A 60 19.20 5.62 -7.64
N GLU A 61 20.43 5.13 -7.86
CA GLU A 61 21.27 4.54 -6.81
C GLU A 61 21.75 5.52 -5.76
N ALA A 62 22.16 6.71 -6.18
CA ALA A 62 22.69 7.71 -5.28
C ALA A 62 21.58 8.18 -4.34
N GLU A 63 20.39 8.42 -4.88
CA GLU A 63 19.23 8.82 -4.11
C GLU A 63 18.77 7.69 -3.18
N TRP A 64 18.74 6.43 -3.64
CA TRP A 64 18.39 5.28 -2.79
C TRP A 64 19.32 5.18 -1.59
N THR A 65 20.64 5.21 -1.84
CA THR A 65 21.66 5.14 -0.79
C THR A 65 21.51 6.28 0.20
N SER A 66 21.32 7.51 -0.29
CA SER A 66 21.06 8.67 0.57
C SER A 66 19.82 8.50 1.46
N ARG A 67 18.75 7.87 0.95
CA ARG A 67 17.56 7.58 1.75
C ARG A 67 17.80 6.47 2.77
N VAL A 68 18.58 5.44 2.44
CA VAL A 68 19.02 4.41 3.42
C VAL A 68 19.79 5.07 4.55
N ASP A 69 20.77 5.91 4.25
CA ASP A 69 21.59 6.61 5.27
C ASP A 69 20.72 7.50 6.15
N THR A 70 19.80 8.26 5.56
CA THR A 70 18.84 9.09 6.32
C THR A 70 17.99 8.25 7.28
N LEU A 71 17.53 7.07 6.85
CA LEU A 71 16.74 6.17 7.70
C LEU A 71 17.59 5.51 8.80
N LYS A 72 18.88 5.25 8.55
CA LYS A 72 19.86 4.81 9.57
C LYS A 72 20.10 5.91 10.61
N GLU A 73 20.30 7.15 10.17
CA GLU A 73 20.43 8.32 11.06
C GLU A 73 19.18 8.53 11.94
N LYS A 74 17.98 8.28 11.39
CA LYS A 74 16.72 8.27 12.15
C LYS A 74 16.60 7.08 13.11
N GLY A 75 17.53 6.13 13.09
CA GLY A 75 17.50 4.89 13.87
C GLY A 75 16.37 3.95 13.48
N LEU A 76 15.88 4.04 12.24
CA LEU A 76 14.81 3.20 11.70
C LEU A 76 15.35 1.95 11.00
N LEU A 77 16.59 2.02 10.53
CA LEU A 77 17.34 0.88 9.99
C LEU A 77 18.57 0.59 10.85
N GLU A 78 18.90 -0.70 10.94
CA GLU A 78 20.16 -1.23 11.47
C GLU A 78 20.70 -2.17 10.39
N ASP A 79 21.91 -1.89 9.89
CA ASP A 79 22.47 -2.51 8.68
C ASP A 79 21.49 -2.39 7.49
N ASP A 80 21.11 -3.51 6.86
CA ASP A 80 20.19 -3.54 5.72
C ASP A 80 18.78 -3.98 6.12
N GLN A 81 18.42 -3.85 7.40
CA GLN A 81 17.15 -4.31 7.97
C GLN A 81 16.47 -3.21 8.80
N LEU A 82 15.17 -3.38 9.06
CA LEU A 82 14.46 -2.52 10.01
C LEU A 82 15.00 -2.74 11.43
N SER A 83 15.29 -1.64 12.12
CA SER A 83 15.54 -1.70 13.56
C SER A 83 14.25 -2.06 14.31
N ARG A 84 14.37 -2.39 15.60
CA ARG A 84 13.16 -2.56 16.47
C ARG A 84 12.28 -1.31 16.47
N ARG A 85 12.88 -0.11 16.37
CA ARG A 85 12.15 1.15 16.27
C ARG A 85 11.48 1.30 14.91
N GLY A 86 12.17 0.91 13.83
CA GLY A 86 11.63 0.85 12.47
C GLY A 86 10.36 0.01 12.40
N HIS A 87 10.39 -1.24 12.89
CA HIS A 87 9.22 -2.11 12.92
C HIS A 87 8.04 -1.49 13.68
N ARG A 88 8.29 -0.91 14.86
CA ARG A 88 7.24 -0.23 15.63
C ARG A 88 6.67 0.98 14.90
N LEU A 89 7.50 1.76 14.20
CA LEU A 89 7.03 2.93 13.46
C LEU A 89 6.18 2.50 12.26
N LYS A 90 6.62 1.49 11.50
CA LYS A 90 5.84 0.96 10.37
C LYS A 90 4.48 0.45 10.84
N ALA A 91 4.43 -0.36 11.89
CA ALA A 91 3.15 -0.86 12.43
C ALA A 91 2.19 0.28 12.81
N ARG A 92 2.69 1.36 13.44
CA ARG A 92 1.88 2.53 13.76
C ARG A 92 1.38 3.29 12.52
N ILE A 93 2.21 3.39 11.47
CA ILE A 93 1.81 4.03 10.21
C ILE A 93 0.69 3.23 9.54
N GLU A 94 0.81 1.90 9.46
CA GLU A 94 -0.25 1.04 8.91
C GLU A 94 -1.53 1.13 9.73
N GLU A 95 -1.45 1.02 11.06
CA GLU A 95 -2.59 1.15 11.95
C GLU A 95 -3.30 2.50 11.78
N ARG A 96 -2.53 3.60 11.70
CA ARG A 96 -3.10 4.93 11.47
C ARG A 96 -3.73 5.05 10.09
N THR A 97 -3.11 4.46 9.07
CA THR A 97 -3.66 4.41 7.71
C THR A 97 -5.00 3.70 7.70
N ASP A 98 -5.09 2.54 8.37
CA ASP A 98 -6.31 1.74 8.42
C ASP A 98 -7.42 2.43 9.23
N GLN A 99 -7.08 3.09 10.34
CA GLN A 99 -8.03 3.92 11.10
C GLN A 99 -8.62 5.05 10.26
N LEU A 100 -7.78 5.76 9.48
CA LEU A 100 -8.24 6.85 8.62
C LEU A 100 -9.09 6.31 7.46
N ALA A 101 -8.70 5.19 6.85
CA ALA A 101 -9.43 4.55 5.77
C ALA A 101 -10.79 3.99 6.21
N ALA A 102 -10.88 3.44 7.43
CA ALA A 102 -12.10 2.86 7.99
C ALA A 102 -13.28 3.85 8.05
N THR A 103 -13.00 5.15 8.12
CA THR A 103 -14.03 6.20 8.15
C THR A 103 -14.95 6.19 6.93
N ALA A 104 -14.45 5.76 5.76
CA ALA A 104 -15.25 5.64 4.54
C ALA A 104 -16.33 4.55 4.63
N TYR A 105 -16.18 3.61 5.57
CA TYR A 105 -17.11 2.50 5.79
C TYR A 105 -17.99 2.71 7.02
N ALA A 106 -17.90 3.85 7.71
CA ALA A 106 -18.60 4.09 8.97
C ALA A 106 -20.14 4.04 8.86
N SER A 107 -20.69 4.21 7.66
CA SER A 107 -22.13 4.08 7.39
C SER A 107 -22.57 2.63 7.18
N LEU A 108 -21.64 1.68 7.01
CA LEU A 108 -21.95 0.28 6.79
C LEU A 108 -21.94 -0.49 8.11
N THR A 109 -22.88 -1.42 8.23
CA THR A 109 -22.84 -2.46 9.25
C THR A 109 -21.72 -3.46 8.95
N THR A 110 -21.37 -4.29 9.94
CA THR A 110 -20.45 -5.42 9.74
C THR A 110 -20.95 -6.38 8.65
N GLY A 111 -22.27 -6.60 8.56
CA GLY A 111 -22.89 -7.44 7.53
C GLY A 111 -22.72 -6.86 6.13
N GLU A 112 -23.02 -5.57 5.95
CA GLU A 112 -22.86 -4.88 4.66
C GLU A 112 -21.40 -4.80 4.22
N THR A 113 -20.47 -4.61 5.18
CA THR A 113 -19.02 -4.63 4.89
C THR A 113 -18.57 -6.01 4.41
N ALA A 114 -19.05 -7.08 5.06
CA ALA A 114 -18.76 -8.46 4.65
C ALA A 114 -19.38 -8.78 3.27
N GLU A 115 -20.59 -8.30 3.01
CA GLU A 115 -21.25 -8.44 1.72
C GLU A 115 -20.48 -7.71 0.61
N LEU A 116 -20.06 -6.47 0.85
CA LEU A 116 -19.23 -5.71 -0.09
C LEU A 116 -17.95 -6.48 -0.44
N ALA A 117 -17.22 -6.98 0.57
CA ALA A 117 -16.02 -7.76 0.35
C ALA A 117 -16.30 -9.06 -0.44
N ARG A 118 -17.43 -9.73 -0.16
CA ARG A 118 -17.86 -10.93 -0.88
C ARG A 118 -18.18 -10.64 -2.36
N LEU A 119 -18.83 -9.51 -2.64
CA LEU A 119 -19.22 -9.11 -3.99
C LEU A 119 -18.02 -8.64 -4.84
N LEU A 120 -17.04 -7.95 -4.24
CA LEU A 120 -15.86 -7.47 -4.95
C LEU A 120 -14.84 -8.57 -5.25
N ARG A 121 -14.76 -9.61 -4.41
CA ARG A 121 -13.74 -10.65 -4.51
C ARG A 121 -13.66 -11.36 -5.87
N PRO A 122 -14.77 -11.81 -6.49
CA PRO A 122 -14.70 -12.42 -7.82
C PRO A 122 -14.18 -11.48 -8.91
N LEU A 123 -14.44 -10.17 -8.78
CA LEU A 123 -13.94 -9.15 -9.71
C LEU A 123 -12.44 -8.95 -9.51
N THR A 124 -11.97 -8.88 -8.25
CA THR A 124 -10.53 -8.85 -7.94
C THR A 124 -9.82 -10.06 -8.52
N ASP A 125 -10.35 -11.27 -8.31
CA ASP A 125 -9.75 -12.50 -8.83
C ASP A 125 -9.74 -12.52 -10.36
N ALA A 126 -10.80 -12.03 -11.02
CA ALA A 126 -10.84 -11.90 -12.47
C ALA A 126 -9.79 -10.92 -13.02
N VAL A 127 -9.60 -9.76 -12.38
CA VAL A 127 -8.58 -8.77 -12.76
C VAL A 127 -7.17 -9.32 -12.56
N VAL A 128 -6.91 -10.01 -11.45
CA VAL A 128 -5.60 -10.63 -11.19
C VAL A 128 -5.30 -11.73 -12.23
N ARG A 129 -6.28 -12.60 -12.54
CA ARG A 129 -6.12 -13.64 -13.56
C ARG A 129 -5.93 -13.11 -14.98
N ALA A 130 -6.38 -11.89 -15.28
CA ALA A 130 -6.12 -11.26 -16.57
C ALA A 130 -4.62 -11.00 -16.80
N GLY A 131 -3.83 -10.88 -15.73
CA GLY A 131 -2.36 -10.81 -15.80
C GLY A 131 -1.78 -9.41 -16.03
N ASP A 132 -2.63 -8.38 -16.12
CA ASP A 132 -2.18 -6.98 -16.31
C ASP A 132 -1.50 -6.38 -15.07
N ILE A 133 -1.69 -6.99 -13.89
CA ILE A 133 -1.06 -6.56 -12.63
C ILE A 133 0.09 -7.51 -12.29
N PRO A 134 1.34 -7.02 -12.21
CA PRO A 134 2.48 -7.83 -11.76
C PRO A 134 2.24 -8.39 -10.35
N LEU A 135 2.60 -9.66 -10.14
CA LEU A 135 2.48 -10.29 -8.82
C LEU A 135 3.39 -9.62 -7.79
N ASP A 136 4.61 -9.26 -8.20
CA ASP A 136 5.52 -8.46 -7.40
C ASP A 136 5.30 -6.99 -7.76
N ASN A 137 4.62 -6.28 -6.87
CA ASN A 137 4.28 -4.88 -7.06
C ASN A 137 4.44 -4.09 -5.75
N ALA A 138 4.52 -2.77 -5.89
CA ALA A 138 4.75 -1.86 -4.76
C ALA A 138 3.60 -1.78 -3.74
N MET A 139 2.47 -2.49 -3.95
CA MET A 139 1.38 -2.57 -2.95
C MET A 139 1.70 -3.59 -1.85
N GLY A 140 2.65 -4.50 -2.07
CA GLY A 140 3.03 -5.52 -1.08
C GLY A 140 1.94 -6.54 -0.75
N LEU A 141 0.94 -6.68 -1.63
CA LEU A 141 -0.09 -7.71 -1.54
C LEU A 141 0.38 -8.99 -2.24
N ASP A 142 0.21 -10.15 -1.59
CA ASP A 142 0.41 -11.42 -2.26
C ASP A 142 -0.81 -11.78 -3.11
N LEU A 143 -0.71 -11.48 -4.40
CA LEU A 143 -1.80 -11.73 -5.36
C LEU A 143 -1.89 -13.21 -5.78
N ARG A 144 -0.94 -14.07 -5.36
CA ARG A 144 -0.92 -15.49 -5.73
C ARG A 144 -2.13 -16.24 -5.20
N GLU A 145 -2.60 -15.88 -4.00
CA GLU A 145 -3.84 -16.45 -3.45
C GLU A 145 -5.07 -16.24 -4.35
N SER A 146 -5.10 -15.15 -5.12
CA SER A 146 -6.21 -14.86 -6.05
C SER A 146 -6.11 -15.64 -7.36
N LEU A 147 -4.91 -16.13 -7.72
CA LEU A 147 -4.73 -17.05 -8.85
C LEU A 147 -5.17 -18.47 -8.50
N ASP A 148 -4.97 -18.88 -7.25
CA ASP A 148 -5.25 -20.25 -6.78
C ASP A 148 -6.73 -20.49 -6.43
N ARG A 149 -7.54 -19.43 -6.35
CA ARG A 149 -8.99 -19.55 -6.08
C ARG A 149 -9.76 -19.94 -7.35
N PRO A 150 -10.64 -20.96 -7.25
CA PRO A 150 -11.42 -21.48 -8.38
C PRO A 150 -12.36 -20.45 -9.00
#